data_AF-A0A2W5P7P1-F1
#
_entry.id   AF-A0A2W5P7P1-F1
#
_cell.length_a   1.000
_cell.length_b   1.000
_cell.length_c   1.000
_cell.angle_alpha   90.00
_cell.angle_beta   90.00
_cell.angle_gamma   90.00
#
_symmetry.space_group_name_H-M   'P 1'
#
loop_
_entity.id
_entity.type
_entity.pdbx_description
1 polymer ?
#
loop_
_entity_poly.entity_id
_entity_poly.type
_entity_poly.pdbx_seq_one_letter_code
_entity_poly.pdbx_strand_id
1 'polypeptide(L)'
;MRKSVVVVAGMAALGLLAGCGKRGYDRARPDEFAVARQAPLIIPPDFALVPPQPGAVRTQGNNPQAQAIDALFGGPAQRSASEAGVVDQAGGAAAAVPGIRSGVGDPQTNVIDKGQTTRDIIAAPQGDGQDARATAGGAAPASAPAPTPQQ
;
A
#
# COMPACT_ATOMS: atom_id res chain seq x y z
N MET A 1 18.39 -82.41 -13.70
CA MET A 1 18.05 -81.11 -13.09
C MET A 1 18.60 -79.92 -13.88
N ARG A 2 19.88 -79.88 -14.28
CA ARG A 2 20.46 -78.75 -15.05
C ARG A 2 19.78 -78.47 -16.40
N LYS A 3 19.44 -79.50 -17.18
CA LYS A 3 18.74 -79.37 -18.47
C LYS A 3 17.31 -78.84 -18.31
N SER A 4 16.63 -79.25 -17.24
CA SER A 4 15.27 -78.81 -16.88
C SER A 4 15.23 -77.31 -16.58
N VAL A 5 16.25 -76.79 -15.87
CA VAL A 5 16.38 -75.37 -15.54
C VAL A 5 16.54 -74.51 -16.79
N VAL A 6 17.31 -74.97 -17.79
CA VAL A 6 17.52 -74.24 -19.05
C VAL A 6 16.23 -74.16 -19.87
N VAL A 7 15.44 -75.24 -19.92
CA VAL A 7 14.16 -75.26 -20.65
C VAL A 7 13.13 -74.33 -19.98
N VAL A 8 13.02 -74.36 -18.65
CA VAL A 8 12.10 -73.48 -17.91
C VAL A 8 12.51 -72.02 -18.06
N ALA A 9 13.81 -71.71 -18.00
CA ALA A 9 14.31 -70.35 -18.21
C ALA A 9 14.06 -69.84 -19.65
N GLY A 10 14.26 -70.70 -20.66
CA GLY A 10 13.98 -70.35 -22.05
C GLY A 10 12.49 -70.08 -22.31
N MET A 11 11.62 -70.90 -21.74
CA MET A 11 10.17 -70.73 -21.88
C MET A 11 9.64 -69.50 -21.14
N ALA A 12 10.22 -69.18 -19.98
CA ALA A 12 9.95 -67.92 -19.28
C ALA A 12 10.41 -66.70 -20.09
N ALA A 13 11.60 -66.76 -20.72
CA ALA A 13 12.10 -65.68 -21.57
C ALA A 13 11.21 -65.43 -22.80
N LEU A 14 10.71 -66.49 -23.44
CA LEU A 14 9.78 -66.38 -24.57
C LEU A 14 8.42 -65.83 -24.14
N GLY A 15 7.92 -66.21 -22.96
CA GLY A 15 6.68 -65.67 -22.40
C GLY A 15 6.78 -64.16 -22.10
N LEU A 16 7.92 -63.70 -21.59
CA LEU A 16 8.18 -62.28 -21.33
C LEU A 16 8.27 -61.46 -22.64
N LEU A 17 8.75 -62.05 -23.73
CA LEU A 17 8.89 -61.36 -25.02
C LEU A 17 7.57 -61.25 -25.80
N ALA A 18 6.57 -62.10 -25.50
CA ALA A 18 5.27 -62.08 -26.16
C ALA A 18 4.45 -60.79 -25.90
N GLY A 19 4.78 -60.02 -24.85
CA GLY A 19 4.17 -58.73 -24.54
C GLY A 19 4.68 -57.54 -25.37
N CYS A 20 5.84 -57.67 -26.03
CA CYS A 20 6.42 -56.60 -26.85
C CYS A 20 5.93 -56.58 -28.31
N GLY A 21 4.97 -57.44 -28.66
CA GLY A 21 4.32 -57.43 -29.97
C GLY A 21 3.23 -56.37 -30.07
N LYS A 22 3.57 -55.07 -30.09
CA LYS A 22 2.63 -54.06 -30.58
C LYS A 22 2.36 -54.35 -32.05
N ARG A 23 1.23 -55.00 -32.36
CA ARG A 23 0.71 -55.08 -33.72
C ARG A 23 0.33 -53.65 -34.11
N GLY A 24 1.13 -53.01 -34.96
CA GLY A 24 0.98 -51.62 -35.40
C GLY A 24 -0.29 -51.31 -36.21
N TYR A 25 -1.35 -52.09 -36.02
CA TYR A 25 -2.68 -51.90 -36.58
C TYR A 25 -3.68 -51.37 -35.56
N ASP A 26 -3.21 -50.95 -34.39
CA ASP A 26 -4.03 -50.25 -33.41
C ASP A 26 -4.33 -48.84 -33.94
N ARG A 27 -5.37 -48.77 -34.77
CA ARG A 27 -5.92 -47.54 -35.37
C ARG A 27 -6.65 -46.66 -34.36
N ALA A 28 -6.65 -47.03 -33.08
CA ALA A 28 -7.03 -46.16 -31.97
C ALA A 28 -5.92 -45.15 -31.63
N ARG A 29 -5.32 -44.52 -32.65
CA ARG A 29 -4.52 -43.30 -32.47
C ARG A 29 -5.53 -42.15 -32.39
N PRO A 30 -5.38 -41.18 -31.48
CA PRO A 30 -6.17 -39.95 -31.53
C PRO A 30 -6.00 -39.35 -32.92
N ASP A 31 -7.09 -39.20 -33.67
CA ASP A 31 -7.05 -38.70 -35.04
C ASP A 31 -6.70 -37.20 -35.03
N GLU A 32 -5.44 -36.88 -35.30
CA GLU A 32 -4.94 -35.50 -35.37
C GLU A 32 -5.58 -34.65 -36.49
N PHE A 33 -6.32 -35.27 -37.42
CA PHE A 33 -7.06 -34.58 -38.48
C PHE A 33 -8.58 -34.58 -38.24
N ALA A 34 -9.05 -35.09 -37.09
CA ALA A 34 -10.46 -35.02 -36.73
C ALA A 34 -10.87 -33.57 -36.45
N VAL A 35 -11.52 -32.95 -37.44
CA VAL A 35 -12.07 -31.59 -37.31
C VAL A 35 -13.29 -31.63 -36.39
N ALA A 36 -13.12 -31.17 -35.15
CA ALA A 36 -14.23 -30.90 -34.25
C ALA A 36 -15.06 -29.71 -34.76
N ARG A 37 -16.39 -29.76 -34.60
CA ARG A 37 -17.25 -28.62 -34.95
C ARG A 37 -17.00 -27.49 -33.96
N GLN A 38 -16.51 -26.36 -34.47
CA GLN A 38 -16.35 -25.13 -33.70
C GLN A 38 -17.70 -24.70 -33.12
N ALA A 39 -17.74 -24.34 -31.83
CA ALA A 39 -18.91 -23.68 -31.25
C ALA A 39 -19.21 -22.40 -32.04
N PRO A 40 -20.49 -22.06 -32.28
CA PRO A 40 -20.84 -20.84 -33.01
C PRO A 40 -20.25 -19.62 -32.29
N LEU A 41 -19.56 -18.76 -33.05
CA LEU A 41 -19.04 -17.49 -32.55
C LEU A 41 -20.22 -16.59 -32.18
N ILE A 42 -20.45 -16.42 -30.88
CA ILE A 42 -21.36 -15.41 -30.36
C ILE A 42 -20.59 -14.09 -30.44
N ILE A 43 -21.06 -13.18 -31.28
CA ILE A 43 -20.58 -11.80 -31.30
C ILE A 43 -21.02 -11.17 -29.96
N PRO A 44 -20.09 -10.78 -29.08
CA PRO A 44 -20.45 -10.07 -27.85
C PRO A 44 -21.28 -8.84 -28.20
N PRO A 45 -22.24 -8.42 -27.36
CA PRO A 45 -22.96 -7.18 -27.60
C PRO A 45 -21.94 -6.04 -27.73
N ASP A 46 -22.06 -5.24 -28.80
CA ASP A 46 -21.26 -4.04 -28.97
C ASP A 46 -21.59 -3.08 -27.83
N PHE A 47 -20.74 -3.08 -26.81
CA PHE A 47 -20.73 -2.02 -25.82
C PHE A 47 -20.16 -0.80 -26.53
N ALA A 48 -21.05 0.01 -27.12
CA ALA A 48 -20.71 1.36 -27.56
C ALA A 48 -20.31 2.18 -26.32
N LEU A 49 -19.06 2.02 -25.91
CA LEU A 49 -18.44 2.77 -24.85
C LEU A 49 -18.45 4.23 -25.29
N VAL A 50 -19.43 4.98 -24.79
CA VAL A 50 -19.48 6.43 -24.98
C VAL A 50 -18.21 7.00 -24.34
N PRO A 51 -17.36 7.70 -25.12
CA PRO A 51 -16.19 8.34 -24.54
C PRO A 51 -16.62 9.23 -23.37
N PRO A 52 -15.94 9.17 -22.22
CA PRO A 52 -16.30 9.99 -21.07
C PRO A 52 -16.30 11.46 -21.49
N GLN A 53 -17.36 12.19 -21.14
CA GLN A 53 -17.48 13.59 -21.52
C GLN A 53 -16.28 14.39 -20.98
N PRO A 54 -15.64 15.24 -21.80
CA PRO A 54 -14.57 16.12 -21.34
C PRO A 54 -15.05 16.96 -20.15
N GLY A 55 -14.37 16.85 -19.00
CA GLY A 55 -14.73 17.57 -17.77
C GLY A 55 -15.69 16.85 -16.82
N ALA A 56 -16.24 15.69 -17.19
CA ALA A 56 -16.96 14.84 -16.23
C ALA A 56 -16.00 14.34 -15.14
N VAL A 57 -16.49 14.28 -13.90
CA VAL A 57 -15.74 13.73 -12.77
C VAL A 57 -15.29 12.33 -13.13
N ARG A 58 -13.97 12.10 -13.16
CA ARG A 58 -13.42 10.78 -13.45
C ARG A 58 -13.94 9.82 -12.37
N THR A 59 -14.56 8.73 -12.78
CA THR A 59 -14.96 7.61 -11.89
C THR A 59 -13.76 6.80 -11.39
N GLN A 60 -12.53 7.23 -11.70
CA GLN A 60 -11.29 6.78 -11.06
C GLN A 60 -11.23 7.33 -9.63
N GLY A 61 -12.25 6.97 -8.85
CA GLY A 61 -12.26 7.09 -7.40
C GLY A 61 -11.27 6.06 -6.90
N ASN A 62 -10.15 6.57 -6.43
CA ASN A 62 -9.11 5.94 -5.62
C ASN A 62 -7.77 5.97 -6.34
N ASN A 63 -6.94 6.94 -5.94
CA ASN A 63 -5.52 6.99 -6.25
C ASN A 63 -4.87 5.74 -5.60
N PRO A 64 -4.46 4.71 -6.36
CA PRO A 64 -3.97 3.46 -5.79
C PRO A 64 -2.68 3.66 -4.98
N GLN A 65 -1.89 4.67 -5.32
CA GLN A 65 -0.73 5.07 -4.54
C GLN A 65 -1.16 5.61 -3.16
N ALA A 66 -2.20 6.44 -3.10
CA ALA A 66 -2.73 6.94 -1.83
C ALA A 66 -3.30 5.80 -0.97
N GLN A 67 -3.97 4.82 -1.58
CA GLN A 67 -4.45 3.62 -0.88
C GLN A 67 -3.32 2.74 -0.37
N ALA A 68 -2.24 2.58 -1.15
CA ALA A 68 -1.07 1.82 -0.72
C ALA A 68 -0.37 2.50 0.47
N ILE A 69 -0.25 3.83 0.45
CA ILE A 69 0.27 4.62 1.57
C ILE A 69 -0.63 4.44 2.80
N ASP A 70 -1.95 4.54 2.64
CA ASP A 70 -2.92 4.36 3.72
C ASP A 70 -2.85 2.95 4.33
N ALA A 71 -2.76 1.92 3.49
CA ALA A 71 -2.62 0.53 3.93
C ALA A 71 -1.27 0.24 4.62
N LEU A 72 -0.19 0.90 4.19
CA LEU A 72 1.15 0.70 4.74
C LEU A 72 1.38 1.49 6.04
N PHE A 73 0.82 2.69 6.15
CA PHE A 73 1.09 3.62 7.26
C PHE A 73 -0.12 3.85 8.19
N GLY A 74 -1.30 3.31 7.88
CA GLY A 74 -2.46 3.31 8.78
C GLY A 74 -3.24 4.61 8.83
N GLY A 75 -3.29 5.36 7.73
CA GLY A 75 -4.02 6.62 7.63
C GLY A 75 -3.48 7.74 8.54
N PRO A 76 -4.10 8.93 8.49
CA PRO A 76 -3.69 10.03 9.36
C PRO A 76 -3.93 9.67 10.82
N ALA A 77 -2.90 9.80 11.65
CA ALA A 77 -3.02 9.63 13.09
C ALA A 77 -4.10 10.57 13.67
N GLN A 78 -4.89 10.06 14.63
CA GLN A 78 -5.83 10.89 15.38
C GLN A 78 -5.07 11.98 16.12
N ARG A 79 -5.38 13.25 15.80
CA ARG A 79 -4.81 14.40 16.49
C ARG A 79 -5.46 14.58 17.85
N SER A 80 -4.70 15.12 18.80
CA SER A 80 -5.22 15.41 20.13
C SER A 80 -6.30 16.52 20.08
N ALA A 81 -7.27 16.48 20.99
CA ALA A 81 -8.32 17.50 21.07
C ALA A 81 -7.75 18.90 21.35
N SER A 82 -6.63 18.99 22.08
CA SER A 82 -5.92 20.25 22.33
C SER A 82 -5.27 20.80 21.07
N GLU A 83 -4.65 19.93 20.25
CA GLU A 83 -4.09 20.36 18.95
C GLU A 83 -5.18 20.88 18.02
N ALA A 84 -6.30 20.15 17.91
CA ALA A 84 -7.44 20.58 17.11
C ALA A 84 -7.98 21.93 17.59
N GLY A 85 -8.16 22.11 18.91
CA GLY A 85 -8.64 23.36 19.49
C GLY A 85 -7.72 24.56 19.23
N VAL A 86 -6.39 24.37 19.29
CA VAL A 86 -5.42 25.44 18.97
C VAL A 86 -5.46 25.77 17.47
N VAL A 87 -5.56 24.76 16.60
CA VAL A 87 -5.66 24.97 15.15
C VAL A 87 -6.95 25.70 14.79
N ASP A 88 -8.07 25.36 15.41
CA ASP A 88 -9.36 26.02 15.19
C ASP A 88 -9.34 27.47 15.67
N GLN A 89 -8.75 27.74 16.84
CA GLN A 89 -8.52 29.13 17.31
C GLN A 89 -7.61 29.92 16.38
N ALA A 90 -6.66 29.27 15.72
CA ALA A 90 -5.79 29.88 14.71
C ALA A 90 -6.50 30.10 13.35
N GLY A 91 -7.79 29.80 13.23
CA GLY A 91 -8.59 29.96 12.01
C GLY A 91 -8.70 28.71 11.14
N GLY A 92 -8.28 27.55 11.67
CA GLY A 92 -8.49 26.24 11.08
C GLY A 92 -7.85 26.06 9.70
N ALA A 93 -8.43 25.17 8.91
CA ALA A 93 -7.97 24.89 7.55
C ALA A 93 -8.07 26.11 6.60
N ALA A 94 -8.95 27.07 6.91
CA ALA A 94 -9.15 28.27 6.10
C ALA A 94 -8.05 29.33 6.30
N ALA A 95 -7.35 29.33 7.43
CA ALA A 95 -6.23 30.24 7.69
C ALA A 95 -4.96 29.88 6.91
N ALA A 96 -4.81 28.63 6.47
CA ALA A 96 -3.67 28.18 5.72
C ALA A 96 -3.79 28.57 4.23
N VAL A 97 -3.11 29.65 3.83
CA VAL A 97 -3.04 30.06 2.43
C VAL A 97 -2.10 29.12 1.65
N PRO A 98 -2.56 28.46 0.57
CA PRO A 98 -1.69 27.65 -0.27
C PRO A 98 -0.49 28.45 -0.77
N GLY A 99 0.72 27.89 -0.64
CA GLY A 99 1.94 28.56 -1.11
C GLY A 99 2.46 29.69 -0.21
N ILE A 100 1.96 29.85 1.03
CA ILE A 100 2.40 30.92 1.93
C ILE A 100 3.93 30.97 2.14
N ARG A 101 4.63 29.83 2.05
CA ARG A 101 6.09 29.76 2.15
C ARG A 101 6.82 30.54 1.06
N SER A 102 6.17 30.75 -0.09
CA SER A 102 6.69 31.56 -1.19
C SER A 102 6.26 33.02 -1.07
N GLY A 103 5.11 33.29 -0.45
CA GLY A 103 4.52 34.65 -0.36
C GLY A 103 4.87 35.41 0.91
N VAL A 104 5.34 34.76 1.98
CA VAL A 104 5.55 35.40 3.29
C VAL A 104 6.56 36.56 3.29
N GLY A 105 7.41 36.64 2.27
CA GLY A 105 8.39 37.72 2.07
C GLY A 105 7.95 38.83 1.11
N ASP A 106 6.74 38.78 0.55
CA ASP A 106 6.24 39.82 -0.34
C ASP A 106 6.01 41.12 0.45
N PRO A 107 6.59 42.27 0.03
CA PRO A 107 6.35 43.57 0.67
C PRO A 107 4.87 43.99 0.75
N GLN A 108 3.99 43.41 -0.08
CA GLN A 108 2.55 43.64 -0.05
C GLN A 108 1.80 42.78 0.97
N THR A 109 2.49 41.87 1.68
CA THR A 109 1.88 41.05 2.73
C THR A 109 1.52 41.94 3.93
N ASN A 110 0.26 41.88 4.37
CA ASN A 110 -0.19 42.64 5.52
C ASN A 110 0.46 42.11 6.81
N VAL A 111 1.35 42.90 7.42
CA VAL A 111 2.00 42.57 8.69
C VAL A 111 1.18 43.17 9.83
N ILE A 112 0.65 42.29 10.70
CA ILE A 112 -0.06 42.72 11.90
C ILE A 112 0.93 42.70 13.07
N ASP A 113 1.20 43.85 13.68
CA ASP A 113 1.96 43.92 14.92
C ASP A 113 1.14 43.31 16.06
N LYS A 114 1.60 42.16 16.57
CA LYS A 114 0.95 41.44 17.67
C LYS A 114 1.24 42.03 19.05
N GLY A 115 1.97 43.15 19.11
CA GLY A 115 2.18 43.94 20.32
C GLY A 115 3.35 43.47 21.17
N GLN A 116 3.53 44.13 22.33
CA GLN A 116 4.66 43.91 23.22
C GLN A 116 4.66 42.52 23.86
N THR A 117 3.48 42.03 24.28
CA THR A 117 3.35 40.72 24.95
C THR A 117 3.89 39.58 24.11
N THR A 118 3.65 39.56 22.80
CA THR A 118 4.20 38.52 21.92
C THR A 118 5.72 38.65 21.77
N ARG A 119 6.26 39.87 21.72
CA ARG A 119 7.72 40.09 21.66
C ARG A 119 8.40 39.63 22.94
N ASP A 120 7.80 39.91 24.09
CA ASP A 120 8.30 39.50 25.40
C ASP A 120 8.31 37.98 25.53
N ILE A 121 7.27 37.29 25.05
CA ILE A 121 7.21 35.82 25.02
C ILE A 121 8.32 35.24 24.12
N ILE A 122 8.57 35.82 22.95
CA ILE A 122 9.63 35.34 22.03
C ILE A 122 11.02 35.57 22.60
N ALA A 123 11.23 36.70 23.28
CA ALA A 123 12.49 37.06 23.91
C ALA A 123 12.72 36.35 25.26
N ALA A 124 11.70 35.68 25.81
CA ALA A 124 11.79 35.00 27.09
C ALA A 124 12.83 33.85 27.03
N PRO A 125 13.70 33.71 28.04
CA PRO A 125 14.57 32.55 28.17
C PRO A 125 13.77 31.24 28.20
N GLN A 126 14.33 30.19 27.60
CA GLN A 126 13.72 28.86 27.64
C GLN A 126 13.58 28.39 29.09
N GLY A 127 12.38 27.99 29.47
CA GLY A 127 12.07 27.45 30.80
C GLY A 127 10.69 26.81 30.79
N ASP A 128 10.43 25.93 31.76
CA ASP A 128 9.24 25.06 31.77
C ASP A 128 7.89 25.79 31.96
N GLY A 129 7.90 27.12 32.03
CA GLY A 129 6.72 27.95 32.28
C GLY A 129 6.10 27.70 33.66
N GLN A 130 5.10 28.50 34.04
CA GLN A 130 4.30 28.24 35.25
C GLN A 130 3.09 27.33 34.98
N ASP A 131 2.79 27.05 33.72
CA ASP A 131 1.58 26.34 33.30
C ASP A 131 1.80 24.87 32.95
N ALA A 132 0.70 24.18 32.64
CA ALA A 132 0.59 22.72 32.57
C ALA A 132 1.62 22.05 31.64
N ARG A 133 2.31 21.03 32.17
CA ARG A 133 3.19 20.13 31.42
C ARG A 133 2.42 18.92 30.88
N ALA A 134 2.60 18.61 29.60
CA ALA A 134 2.17 17.36 28.99
C ALA A 134 3.38 16.44 28.82
N THR A 135 3.39 15.29 29.49
CA THR A 135 4.39 14.25 29.25
C THR A 135 3.89 13.34 28.13
N ALA A 136 4.62 13.29 27.01
CA ALA A 136 4.43 12.23 26.04
C ALA A 136 4.98 10.94 26.68
N GLY A 137 4.09 10.09 27.18
CA GLY A 137 4.46 8.89 27.93
C GLY A 137 5.25 7.91 27.06
N GLY A 138 6.45 7.56 27.54
CA GLY A 138 7.31 6.55 26.94
C GLY A 138 8.66 6.31 27.64
N ALA A 139 9.05 7.06 28.68
CA ALA A 139 10.09 6.69 29.64
C ALA A 139 10.01 7.62 30.86
N ALA A 140 10.20 7.09 32.07
CA ALA A 140 10.27 7.90 33.28
C ALA A 140 11.41 8.94 33.14
N PRO A 141 11.17 10.24 33.41
CA PRO A 141 12.23 11.22 33.35
C PRO A 141 13.23 10.97 34.49
N ALA A 142 14.50 10.83 34.15
CA ALA A 142 15.57 10.92 35.12
C ALA A 142 15.52 12.33 35.74
N SER A 143 15.42 12.39 37.06
CA SER A 143 15.44 13.64 37.83
C SER A 143 16.70 14.43 37.52
N ALA A 144 16.55 15.63 36.97
CA ALA A 144 17.64 16.59 36.80
C ALA A 144 18.13 17.09 38.18
N PRO A 145 19.44 17.37 38.34
CA PRO A 145 19.98 17.87 39.59
C PRO A 145 19.52 19.31 39.85
N ALA A 146 19.17 19.59 41.11
CA ALA A 146 18.77 20.91 41.58
C ALA A 146 19.86 21.97 41.33
N PRO A 147 19.50 23.22 40.96
CA PRO A 147 20.46 24.30 40.84
C PRO A 147 21.02 24.65 42.22
N THR A 148 22.34 24.59 42.36
CA THR A 148 23.07 25.08 43.53
C THR A 148 22.90 26.60 43.62
N PRO A 149 22.50 27.14 44.78
CA PRO A 149 22.48 28.58 44.99
C PRO A 149 23.92 29.10 44.99
N GLN A 150 24.29 29.87 43.96
CA GLN A 150 25.48 30.72 44.00
C GLN A 150 25.11 32.02 44.73
N GLN A 151 25.90 32.33 45.76
CA GLN A 151 25.88 33.60 46.49
C GLN A 151 26.44 34.74 45.64
#